data_AF-A0AAW1SCE7-F1
#
_entry.id   AF-A0AAW1SCE7-F1
#
_cell.length_a   1.000
_cell.length_b   1.000
_cell.length_c   1.000
_cell.angle_alpha   90.00
_cell.angle_beta   90.00
_cell.angle_gamma   90.00
#
_symmetry.space_group_name_H-M   'P 1'
#
loop_
_entity.id
_entity.type
_entity.pdbx_description
1 polymer ?
#
loop_
_entity_poly.entity_id
_entity_poly.type
_entity_poly.pdbx_seq_one_letter_code
_entity_poly.pdbx_strand_id
1 'polypeptide(L)'
;MASYNRRAIERPHVRCANSRKWVATEGENVVLIADIGGTNCRFELWNINLQDRTKHRELFHITYPTREFPTFPEALQALARQPAFEAHTPRAAAFGVAGPVADNRCEMTNLSWVIDGDYLTTAHGVRMAVLNDFEANGYGVTAVSEENLVVLNDVPAKQKGPKAVLGPGTGLGQAQVLWDEGLGGYRVWPSEGSHATFAPRGWKQRALQAFVERELGACEVEHVACGSGLERIYSFLATDEPSNRPKIDLSVCLDAPMITRGALDGTDTLAGEAVDMFLAIIGAEAGYMGLRALATGGVYLCGGITPKLITRIKDRRCLVDSFLHKESRFHRMVADIPLYAVVDNEVGLLGVREISVTFYDEKDKSEKTVRAVLGQSLMEAAHANDVDLEGACEGSLACSTCHVVVEDADLYNMLPEPTDDENDMLDLAYGLTETSRLGCQVIAAKELDGIRVRIPGATRNFAVDGHVPKPH
;
A
#
# COMPACT_ATOMS: atom_id res chain seq x y z
N MET A 1 -22.81 12.88 -27.35
CA MET A 1 -21.83 12.49 -28.39
C MET A 1 -20.95 13.68 -28.70
N ALA A 2 -19.92 13.90 -27.88
CA ALA A 2 -18.91 14.92 -28.14
C ALA A 2 -17.73 14.23 -28.83
N SER A 3 -17.46 14.62 -30.06
CA SER A 3 -16.37 14.10 -30.89
C SER A 3 -15.03 14.46 -30.28
N TYR A 4 -14.29 13.47 -29.77
CA TYR A 4 -12.88 13.58 -29.48
C TYR A 4 -12.16 14.02 -30.75
N ASN A 5 -11.65 15.25 -30.74
CA ASN A 5 -11.04 15.88 -31.90
C ASN A 5 -9.69 15.18 -32.15
N ARG A 6 -9.66 14.22 -33.08
CA ARG A 6 -8.43 13.61 -33.60
C ARG A 6 -7.65 14.66 -34.40
N ARG A 7 -7.00 15.59 -33.73
CA ARG A 7 -5.83 16.25 -34.32
C ARG A 7 -4.71 15.23 -34.30
N ALA A 8 -4.23 14.85 -35.47
CA ALA A 8 -2.96 14.16 -35.62
C ALA A 8 -1.91 15.07 -34.97
N ILE A 9 -1.54 14.75 -33.73
CA ILE A 9 -0.42 15.39 -33.05
C ILE A 9 0.81 14.92 -33.83
N GLU A 10 1.43 15.84 -34.58
CA GLU A 10 2.74 15.61 -35.16
C GLU A 10 3.66 15.12 -34.04
N ARG A 11 4.11 13.87 -34.15
CA ARG A 11 5.00 13.23 -33.17
C ARG A 11 6.29 14.07 -33.12
N PRO A 12 6.58 14.79 -32.02
CA PRO A 12 7.87 15.42 -31.89
C PRO A 12 8.88 14.27 -31.80
N HIS A 13 9.67 14.08 -32.86
CA HIS A 13 10.77 13.14 -32.86
C HIS A 13 11.87 13.65 -31.94
N VAL A 14 11.69 13.51 -30.62
CA VAL A 14 12.82 13.49 -29.70
C VAL A 14 13.55 12.19 -30.02
N ARG A 15 14.58 12.27 -30.86
CA ARG A 15 15.48 11.13 -31.12
C ARG A 15 16.21 10.84 -29.81
N CYS A 16 15.92 9.70 -29.17
CA CYS A 16 16.84 9.12 -28.21
C CYS A 16 18.06 8.67 -29.01
N ALA A 17 19.05 9.56 -29.16
CA ALA A 17 20.31 9.21 -29.78
C ALA A 17 21.00 8.17 -28.88
N ASN A 18 21.13 6.95 -29.38
CA ASN A 18 21.87 5.84 -28.77
C ASN A 18 21.31 5.27 -27.45
N SER A 19 20.01 4.96 -27.35
CA SER A 19 19.56 4.04 -26.29
C SER A 19 20.00 2.60 -26.62
N ARG A 20 20.81 2.01 -25.74
CA ARG A 20 21.17 0.59 -25.81
C ARG A 20 19.91 -0.24 -25.54
N LYS A 21 19.63 -1.22 -26.40
CA LYS A 21 18.56 -2.19 -26.14
C LYS A 21 18.82 -2.89 -24.81
N TRP A 22 17.80 -2.97 -23.98
CA TRP A 22 17.82 -3.74 -22.74
C TRP A 22 17.72 -5.22 -23.09
N VAL A 23 18.74 -5.97 -22.73
CA VAL A 23 18.76 -7.42 -22.89
C VAL A 23 18.51 -7.99 -21.51
N ALA A 24 17.32 -8.54 -21.31
CA ALA A 24 16.95 -9.16 -20.06
C ALA A 24 17.94 -10.28 -19.68
N THR A 25 18.25 -10.38 -18.39
CA THR A 25 19.01 -11.50 -17.85
C THR A 25 18.19 -12.80 -17.98
N GLU A 26 18.85 -13.89 -18.39
CA GLU A 26 18.22 -15.21 -18.49
C GLU A 26 17.95 -15.78 -17.08
N GLY A 27 16.75 -16.33 -16.85
CA GLY A 27 16.39 -17.05 -15.62
C GLY A 27 15.67 -16.24 -14.54
N GLU A 28 15.70 -14.90 -14.57
CA GLU A 28 15.02 -14.04 -13.60
C GLU A 28 13.88 -13.24 -14.26
N ASN A 29 12.71 -13.13 -13.62
CA ASN A 29 11.63 -12.27 -14.14
C ASN A 29 11.71 -10.90 -13.50
N VAL A 30 12.76 -10.16 -13.84
CA VAL A 30 12.95 -8.81 -13.33
C VAL A 30 11.96 -7.85 -14.00
N VAL A 31 11.30 -7.00 -13.22
CA VAL A 31 10.47 -5.90 -13.71
C VAL A 31 10.93 -4.59 -13.09
N LEU A 32 10.81 -3.50 -13.85
CA LEU A 32 11.02 -2.14 -13.37
C LEU A 32 9.67 -1.54 -13.02
N ILE A 33 9.53 -1.03 -11.81
CA ILE A 33 8.38 -0.23 -11.40
C ILE A 33 8.89 1.19 -11.15
N ALA A 34 8.11 2.20 -11.50
CA ALA A 34 8.42 3.57 -11.12
C ALA A 34 7.17 4.32 -10.68
N ASP A 35 7.32 5.16 -9.67
CA ASP A 35 6.35 6.17 -9.23
C ASP A 35 6.88 7.56 -9.61
N ILE A 36 6.19 8.22 -10.53
CA ILE A 36 6.62 9.47 -11.15
C ILE A 36 5.68 10.59 -10.71
N GLY A 37 6.14 11.32 -9.69
CA GLY A 37 5.47 12.52 -9.18
C GLY A 37 6.06 13.82 -9.75
N GLY A 38 5.41 14.94 -9.40
CA GLY A 38 5.87 16.27 -9.80
C GLY A 38 7.21 16.69 -9.18
N THR A 39 7.52 16.20 -7.98
CA THR A 39 8.75 16.59 -7.24
C THR A 39 9.84 15.53 -7.30
N ASN A 40 9.47 14.26 -7.19
CA ASN A 40 10.38 13.13 -7.17
C ASN A 40 9.91 12.04 -8.14
N CYS A 41 10.86 11.32 -8.72
CA CYS A 41 10.62 10.06 -9.40
C CYS A 41 11.37 8.93 -8.67
N ARG A 42 10.64 7.87 -8.33
CA ARG A 42 11.16 6.69 -7.64
C ARG A 42 11.17 5.53 -8.62
N PHE A 43 12.28 4.81 -8.69
CA PHE A 43 12.46 3.65 -9.55
C PHE A 43 12.86 2.44 -8.71
N GLU A 44 12.28 1.29 -9.02
CA GLU A 44 12.47 0.05 -8.28
C GLU A 44 12.58 -1.14 -9.22
N LEU A 45 13.56 -2.01 -8.98
CA LEU A 45 13.70 -3.27 -9.67
C LEU A 45 13.23 -4.40 -8.77
N TRP A 46 12.36 -5.23 -9.32
CA TRP A 46 11.76 -6.35 -8.61
C TRP A 46 11.99 -7.64 -9.37
N ASN A 47 12.48 -8.68 -8.71
CA ASN A 47 12.44 -10.04 -9.25
C ASN A 47 11.07 -10.66 -8.94
N ILE A 48 10.30 -10.94 -10.00
CA ILE A 48 8.96 -11.51 -9.93
C ILE A 48 9.05 -13.02 -10.00
N ASN A 49 8.63 -13.70 -8.94
CA ASN A 49 8.43 -15.15 -9.04
C ASN A 49 7.10 -15.44 -9.79
N LEU A 50 7.18 -16.13 -10.93
CA LEU A 50 6.01 -16.46 -11.76
C LEU A 50 5.25 -17.70 -11.27
N GLN A 51 5.91 -18.56 -10.49
CA GLN A 51 5.27 -19.68 -9.79
C GLN A 51 4.60 -19.19 -8.50
N ASP A 52 5.03 -18.03 -8.02
CA ASP A 52 4.67 -17.48 -6.74
C ASP A 52 4.53 -15.94 -6.83
N ARG A 53 3.30 -15.47 -7.07
CA ARG A 53 2.98 -14.03 -7.20
C ARG A 53 3.06 -13.22 -5.90
N THR A 54 3.66 -13.77 -4.85
CA THR A 54 3.78 -13.14 -3.53
C THR A 54 5.21 -13.18 -3.00
N LYS A 55 6.12 -13.83 -3.73
CA LYS A 55 7.58 -13.75 -3.55
C LYS A 55 8.18 -12.85 -4.60
N HIS A 56 7.81 -11.59 -4.57
CA HIS A 56 8.53 -10.56 -5.29
C HIS A 56 9.68 -10.09 -4.41
N ARG A 57 10.90 -10.03 -4.95
CA ARG A 57 12.07 -9.53 -4.22
C ARG A 57 12.50 -8.20 -4.81
N GLU A 58 12.51 -7.15 -4.00
CA GLU A 58 13.15 -5.90 -4.40
C GLU A 58 14.66 -6.14 -4.53
N LEU A 59 15.21 -5.82 -5.70
CA LEU A 59 16.62 -5.92 -6.01
C LEU A 59 17.34 -4.59 -5.77
N PHE A 60 16.62 -3.49 -6.00
CA PHE A 60 17.18 -2.15 -5.99
C PHE A 60 16.06 -1.11 -6.00
N HIS A 61 16.22 -0.04 -5.24
CA HIS A 61 15.43 1.19 -5.40
C HIS A 61 16.33 2.42 -5.47
N ILE A 62 15.83 3.47 -6.14
CA ILE A 62 16.45 4.79 -6.14
C ILE A 62 15.38 5.86 -6.32
N THR A 63 15.58 7.01 -5.67
CA THR A 63 14.73 8.19 -5.87
C THR A 63 15.58 9.33 -6.39
N TYR A 64 15.09 9.99 -7.44
CA TYR A 64 15.68 11.22 -7.95
C TYR A 64 14.69 12.39 -7.82
N PRO A 65 15.18 13.61 -7.56
CA PRO A 65 14.37 14.80 -7.74
C PRO A 65 14.06 14.99 -9.23
N THR A 66 12.78 15.10 -9.58
CA THR A 66 12.35 15.16 -10.99
C THR A 66 12.97 16.33 -11.75
N ARG A 67 13.20 17.45 -11.05
CA ARG A 67 13.85 18.67 -11.57
C ARG A 67 15.30 18.49 -12.03
N GLU A 68 15.97 17.41 -11.65
CA GLU A 68 17.36 17.15 -12.08
C GLU A 68 17.44 16.71 -13.54
N PHE A 69 16.33 16.25 -14.13
CA PHE A 69 16.31 15.82 -15.52
C PHE A 69 15.34 16.66 -16.37
N PRO A 70 15.80 17.19 -17.51
CA PRO A 70 14.96 17.87 -18.50
C PRO A 70 13.82 16.98 -19.03
N THR A 71 14.07 15.68 -19.17
CA THR A 71 13.12 14.72 -19.77
C THR A 71 13.13 13.37 -19.06
N PHE A 72 12.01 12.64 -19.13
CA PHE A 72 11.91 11.29 -18.57
C PHE A 72 12.93 10.29 -19.16
N PRO A 73 13.19 10.26 -20.50
CA PRO A 73 14.24 9.41 -21.06
C PRO A 73 15.63 9.67 -20.46
N GLU A 74 15.96 10.89 -20.05
CA GLU A 74 17.23 11.20 -19.39
C GLU A 74 17.30 10.63 -17.97
N ALA A 75 16.21 10.70 -17.21
CA ALA A 75 16.10 10.05 -15.90
C ALA A 75 16.25 8.52 -16.03
N LEU A 76 15.61 7.93 -17.05
CA LEU A 76 15.72 6.50 -17.33
C LEU A 76 17.14 6.10 -17.75
N GLN A 77 17.84 6.96 -18.49
CA GLN A 77 19.25 6.75 -18.84
C GLN A 77 20.16 6.83 -17.62
N ALA A 78 19.90 7.74 -16.68
CA ALA A 78 20.63 7.81 -15.42
C ALA A 78 20.41 6.55 -14.57
N LEU A 79 19.18 6.04 -14.48
CA LEU A 79 18.88 4.75 -13.86
C LEU A 79 19.65 3.60 -14.53
N ALA A 80 19.67 3.56 -15.87
CA ALA A 80 20.33 2.49 -16.61
C ALA A 80 21.86 2.43 -16.43
N ARG A 81 22.49 3.49 -15.87
CA ARG A 81 23.91 3.52 -15.51
C ARG A 81 24.19 3.01 -14.09
N GLN A 82 23.15 2.70 -13.31
CA GLN A 82 23.32 2.16 -11.97
C GLN A 82 23.81 0.70 -12.06
N PRO A 83 24.87 0.31 -11.31
CA PRO A 83 25.40 -1.05 -11.37
C PRO A 83 24.37 -2.14 -11.09
N ALA A 84 23.43 -1.87 -10.17
CA ALA A 84 22.35 -2.79 -9.85
C ALA A 84 21.38 -3.03 -11.02
N PHE A 85 21.15 -1.99 -11.85
CA PHE A 85 20.32 -2.09 -13.06
C PHE A 85 21.06 -2.85 -14.16
N GLU A 86 22.36 -2.59 -14.35
CA GLU A 86 23.16 -3.33 -15.32
C GLU A 86 23.22 -4.83 -14.99
N ALA A 87 23.27 -5.19 -13.71
CA ALA A 87 23.25 -6.57 -13.25
C ALA A 87 21.88 -7.27 -13.43
N HIS A 88 20.77 -6.51 -13.42
CA HIS A 88 19.40 -7.05 -13.42
C HIS A 88 18.52 -6.29 -14.41
N THR A 89 18.86 -6.39 -15.70
CA THR A 89 18.10 -5.68 -16.75
C THR A 89 16.66 -6.22 -16.83
N PRO A 90 15.63 -5.36 -16.72
CA PRO A 90 14.24 -5.80 -16.59
C PRO A 90 13.66 -6.36 -17.90
N ARG A 91 12.69 -7.27 -17.78
CA ARG A 91 11.91 -7.85 -18.91
C ARG A 91 10.69 -7.01 -19.27
N ALA A 92 10.18 -6.23 -18.32
CA ALA A 92 9.07 -5.31 -18.49
C ALA A 92 9.22 -4.13 -17.53
N ALA A 93 8.55 -3.02 -17.83
CA ALA A 93 8.47 -1.87 -16.95
C ALA A 93 7.02 -1.37 -16.80
N ALA A 94 6.70 -0.83 -15.64
CA ALA A 94 5.44 -0.15 -15.34
C ALA A 94 5.73 1.18 -14.66
N PHE A 95 5.17 2.27 -15.18
CA PHE A 95 5.38 3.62 -14.70
C PHE A 95 4.05 4.21 -14.22
N GLY A 96 3.86 4.27 -12.90
CA GLY A 96 2.79 5.05 -12.28
C GLY A 96 3.10 6.53 -12.41
N VAL A 97 2.20 7.31 -13.01
CA VAL A 97 2.41 8.74 -13.27
C VAL A 97 1.28 9.57 -12.68
N ALA A 98 1.65 10.69 -12.06
CA ALA A 98 0.70 11.69 -11.58
C ALA A 98 0.12 12.49 -12.75
N GLY A 99 -0.91 11.96 -13.40
CA GLY A 99 -1.61 12.61 -14.49
C GLY A 99 -2.48 11.66 -15.33
N PRO A 100 -3.24 12.22 -16.29
CA PRO A 100 -4.11 11.44 -17.16
C PRO A 100 -3.28 10.62 -18.15
N VAL A 101 -3.60 9.32 -18.23
CA VAL A 101 -2.96 8.39 -19.17
C VAL A 101 -3.96 8.01 -20.25
N ALA A 102 -3.54 8.15 -21.52
CA ALA A 102 -4.28 7.69 -22.68
C ALA A 102 -3.32 7.04 -23.67
N ASP A 103 -3.72 5.92 -24.27
CA ASP A 103 -2.94 5.21 -25.29
C ASP A 103 -1.48 4.96 -24.85
N ASN A 104 -1.29 4.47 -23.62
CA ASN A 104 0.03 4.19 -23.02
C ASN A 104 0.95 5.42 -22.92
N ARG A 105 0.37 6.63 -22.87
CA ARG A 105 1.10 7.90 -22.86
C ARG A 105 0.53 8.88 -21.85
N CYS A 106 1.43 9.62 -21.21
CA CYS A 106 1.11 10.71 -20.30
C CYS A 106 1.89 11.98 -20.67
N GLU A 107 1.21 13.11 -20.71
CA GLU A 107 1.81 14.44 -20.66
C GLU A 107 1.60 14.96 -19.24
N MET A 108 2.69 15.14 -18.49
CA MET A 108 2.57 15.62 -17.13
C MET A 108 2.12 17.08 -17.14
N THR A 109 1.16 17.44 -16.29
CA THR A 109 0.63 18.82 -16.22
C THR A 109 1.57 19.76 -15.48
N ASN A 110 2.29 19.25 -14.48
CA ASN A 110 3.21 20.01 -13.62
C ASN A 110 4.67 19.99 -14.10
N LEU A 111 4.99 19.22 -15.15
CA LEU A 111 6.33 19.05 -15.70
C LEU A 111 6.26 18.96 -17.22
N SER A 112 7.25 19.46 -17.95
CA SER A 112 7.31 19.32 -19.41
C SER A 112 7.65 17.89 -19.88
N TRP A 113 7.48 16.89 -19.02
CA TRP A 113 7.78 15.51 -19.31
C TRP A 113 6.64 14.86 -20.10
N VAL A 114 7.03 14.16 -21.16
CA VAL A 114 6.17 13.26 -21.91
C VAL A 114 6.69 11.85 -21.71
N ILE A 115 5.84 10.98 -21.19
CA ILE A 115 6.14 9.57 -20.95
C ILE A 115 5.28 8.77 -21.93
N ASP A 116 5.93 8.20 -22.96
CA ASP A 116 5.29 7.44 -24.02
C ASP A 116 5.81 6.00 -23.97
N GLY A 117 4.99 5.10 -23.43
CA GLY A 117 5.38 3.70 -23.20
C GLY A 117 5.66 2.93 -24.49
N ASP A 118 4.98 3.26 -25.58
CA ASP A 118 5.18 2.60 -26.89
C ASP A 118 6.50 3.04 -27.54
N TYR A 119 6.79 4.34 -27.45
CA TYR A 119 8.08 4.89 -27.85
C TYR A 119 9.22 4.27 -27.05
N LEU A 120 9.10 4.22 -25.72
CA LEU A 120 10.13 3.66 -24.84
C LEU A 120 10.30 2.15 -25.07
N THR A 121 9.20 1.43 -25.29
CA THR A 121 9.21 0.00 -25.66
C THR A 121 10.01 -0.21 -26.95
N THR A 122 9.77 0.63 -27.97
CA THR A 122 10.51 0.55 -29.24
C THR A 122 11.99 0.88 -29.06
N ALA A 123 12.30 1.90 -28.24
CA ALA A 123 13.66 2.36 -27.99
C ALA A 123 14.52 1.36 -27.20
N HIS A 124 13.92 0.67 -26.22
CA HIS A 124 14.65 -0.20 -25.28
C HIS A 124 14.45 -1.69 -25.54
N GLY A 125 13.40 -2.09 -26.27
CA GLY A 125 13.13 -3.48 -26.63
C GLY A 125 12.45 -4.32 -25.54
N VAL A 126 11.95 -3.69 -24.47
CA VAL A 126 11.17 -4.33 -23.40
C VAL A 126 9.79 -3.70 -23.30
N ARG A 127 8.78 -4.46 -22.86
CA ARG A 127 7.42 -3.94 -22.75
C ARG A 127 7.34 -2.90 -21.63
N MET A 128 6.88 -1.70 -21.93
CA MET A 128 6.70 -0.63 -20.94
C MET A 128 5.25 -0.16 -20.92
N ALA A 129 4.64 -0.16 -19.74
CA ALA A 129 3.30 0.34 -19.50
C ALA A 129 3.36 1.64 -18.69
N VAL A 130 2.57 2.63 -19.10
CA VAL A 130 2.30 3.85 -18.34
C VAL A 130 0.92 3.69 -17.72
N LEU A 131 0.82 3.91 -16.42
CA LEU A 131 -0.41 3.79 -15.64
C LEU A 131 -0.62 5.08 -14.84
N ASN A 132 -1.87 5.44 -14.60
CA ASN A 132 -2.15 6.50 -13.65
C ASN A 132 -1.72 6.06 -12.23
N ASP A 133 -1.27 6.99 -11.39
CA ASP A 133 -0.85 6.73 -10.01
C ASP A 133 -1.95 6.06 -9.15
N PHE A 134 -3.21 6.44 -9.35
CA PHE A 134 -4.34 5.78 -8.69
C PHE A 134 -4.78 4.47 -9.33
N GLU A 135 -4.41 4.24 -10.59
CA GLU A 135 -4.46 2.90 -11.16
C GLU A 135 -3.51 1.95 -10.42
N ALA A 136 -2.27 2.40 -10.17
CA ALA A 136 -1.29 1.66 -9.39
C ALA A 136 -1.74 1.43 -7.94
N ASN A 137 -2.22 2.47 -7.25
CA ASN A 137 -2.79 2.31 -5.89
C ASN A 137 -3.99 1.35 -5.87
N GLY A 138 -4.82 1.36 -6.92
CA GLY A 138 -5.93 0.42 -7.09
C GLY A 138 -5.48 -1.03 -7.08
N TYR A 139 -4.38 -1.35 -7.79
CA TYR A 139 -3.80 -2.69 -7.76
C TYR A 139 -3.14 -2.99 -6.41
N GLY A 140 -2.46 -2.01 -5.81
CA GLY A 140 -1.87 -2.12 -4.47
C GLY A 140 -2.86 -2.57 -3.38
N VAL A 141 -4.06 -1.97 -3.37
CA VAL A 141 -5.16 -2.30 -2.44
C VAL A 141 -5.69 -3.74 -2.60
N THR A 142 -5.43 -4.39 -3.73
CA THR A 142 -5.81 -5.81 -3.90
C THR A 142 -4.89 -6.76 -3.15
N ALA A 143 -3.73 -6.26 -2.69
CA ALA A 143 -2.65 -7.08 -2.17
C ALA A 143 -2.05 -6.56 -0.85
N VAL A 144 -2.59 -5.46 -0.30
CA VAL A 144 -2.24 -4.90 1.00
C VAL A 144 -2.56 -5.88 2.14
N SER A 145 -1.62 -6.04 3.08
CA SER A 145 -1.77 -6.90 4.26
C SER A 145 -2.69 -6.27 5.33
N GLU A 146 -3.28 -7.10 6.18
CA GLU A 146 -4.20 -6.65 7.24
C GLU A 146 -3.52 -5.71 8.25
N GLU A 147 -2.24 -5.93 8.56
CA GLU A 147 -1.40 -5.06 9.41
C GLU A 147 -1.30 -3.60 8.89
N ASN A 148 -1.39 -3.44 7.57
CA ASN A 148 -1.30 -2.15 6.89
C ASN A 148 -2.68 -1.52 6.66
N LEU A 149 -3.74 -2.14 7.18
CA LEU A 149 -5.11 -1.65 7.12
C LEU A 149 -5.63 -1.30 8.51
N VAL A 150 -6.13 -0.06 8.63
CA VAL A 150 -6.93 0.35 9.78
C VAL A 150 -8.40 0.26 9.39
N VAL A 151 -9.13 -0.63 10.06
CA VAL A 151 -10.58 -0.78 9.92
C VAL A 151 -11.28 0.43 10.55
N LEU A 152 -12.08 1.16 9.77
CA LEU A 152 -12.75 2.39 10.21
C LEU A 152 -14.25 2.17 10.52
N ASN A 153 -14.85 1.12 9.98
CA ASN A 153 -16.13 0.59 10.41
C ASN A 153 -16.09 -0.94 10.43
N ASP A 154 -16.72 -1.52 11.45
CA ASP A 154 -16.69 -2.97 11.70
C ASP A 154 -17.66 -3.72 10.77
N VAL A 155 -17.24 -3.88 9.51
CA VAL A 155 -18.03 -4.52 8.44
C VAL A 155 -17.09 -5.38 7.59
N PRO A 156 -17.39 -6.69 7.41
CA PRO A 156 -16.53 -7.56 6.63
C PRO A 156 -16.65 -7.28 5.13
N ALA A 157 -15.51 -7.27 4.44
CA ALA A 157 -15.47 -7.20 2.98
C ALA A 157 -16.04 -8.46 2.33
N LYS A 158 -16.83 -8.29 1.28
CA LYS A 158 -17.30 -9.41 0.46
C LYS A 158 -16.18 -9.89 -0.46
N GLN A 159 -15.94 -11.19 -0.46
CA GLN A 159 -15.00 -11.83 -1.39
C GLN A 159 -15.39 -11.49 -2.84
N LYS A 160 -14.39 -11.11 -3.66
CA LYS A 160 -14.59 -10.65 -5.04
C LYS A 160 -15.53 -9.45 -5.20
N GLY A 161 -15.88 -8.75 -4.11
CA GLY A 161 -16.70 -7.55 -4.16
C GLY A 161 -15.95 -6.40 -4.86
N PRO A 162 -16.66 -5.48 -5.56
CA PRO A 162 -16.08 -4.24 -6.05
C PRO A 162 -15.42 -3.45 -4.91
N LYS A 163 -14.30 -2.80 -5.20
CA LYS A 163 -13.62 -1.90 -4.28
C LYS A 163 -13.57 -0.49 -4.87
N ALA A 164 -13.43 0.50 -4.00
CA ALA A 164 -13.11 1.87 -4.39
C ALA A 164 -11.87 2.34 -3.65
N VAL A 165 -11.04 3.13 -4.32
CA VAL A 165 -9.81 3.69 -3.76
C VAL A 165 -9.82 5.19 -3.96
N LEU A 166 -9.54 5.94 -2.90
CA LEU A 166 -9.33 7.38 -2.96
C LEU A 166 -8.24 7.78 -1.99
N GLY A 167 -7.51 8.85 -2.28
CA GLY A 167 -6.41 9.25 -1.40
C GLY A 167 -6.04 10.71 -1.54
N PRO A 168 -6.16 11.51 -0.46
CA PRO A 168 -5.66 12.87 -0.47
C PRO A 168 -4.13 12.91 -0.49
N GLY A 169 -3.58 13.76 -1.34
CA GLY A 169 -2.16 14.05 -1.49
C GLY A 169 -1.96 15.47 -2.02
N THR A 170 -1.10 15.63 -3.03
CA THR A 170 -1.00 16.89 -3.78
C THR A 170 -2.34 17.22 -4.46
N GLY A 171 -2.98 16.20 -5.05
CA GLY A 171 -4.37 16.23 -5.51
C GLY A 171 -5.24 15.24 -4.71
N LEU A 172 -6.36 14.83 -5.28
CA LEU A 172 -7.20 13.74 -4.79
C LEU A 172 -7.40 12.74 -5.93
N GLY A 173 -6.68 11.63 -5.91
CA GLY A 173 -6.90 10.61 -6.92
C GLY A 173 -7.98 9.60 -6.51
N GLN A 174 -8.56 8.95 -7.53
CA GLN A 174 -9.70 8.06 -7.37
C GLN A 174 -9.65 6.91 -8.39
N ALA A 175 -9.95 5.69 -7.94
CA ALA A 175 -10.09 4.53 -8.81
C ALA A 175 -11.18 3.57 -8.31
N GLN A 176 -11.72 2.77 -9.24
CA GLN A 176 -12.61 1.65 -8.95
C GLN A 176 -11.88 0.35 -9.27
N VAL A 177 -12.08 -0.68 -8.46
CA VAL A 177 -11.39 -1.97 -8.60
C VAL A 177 -12.44 -3.06 -8.67
N LEU A 178 -12.59 -3.67 -9.84
CA LEU A 178 -13.68 -4.61 -10.14
C LEU A 178 -13.12 -6.01 -10.36
N TRP A 179 -13.79 -7.02 -9.81
CA TRP A 179 -13.42 -8.41 -10.07
C TRP A 179 -13.75 -8.79 -11.52
N ASP A 180 -12.79 -9.38 -12.21
CA ASP A 180 -12.91 -9.89 -13.57
C ASP A 180 -12.75 -11.42 -13.53
N GLU A 181 -13.84 -12.14 -13.79
CA GLU A 181 -13.83 -13.62 -13.77
C GLU A 181 -12.96 -14.21 -14.89
N GLY A 182 -12.79 -13.51 -16.02
CA GLY A 182 -11.93 -13.96 -17.10
C GLY A 182 -10.44 -13.87 -16.75
N LEU A 183 -10.07 -12.86 -15.96
CA LEU A 183 -8.72 -12.72 -15.41
C LEU A 183 -8.49 -13.55 -14.14
N GLY A 184 -9.57 -14.02 -13.49
CA GLY A 184 -9.50 -14.62 -12.16
C GLY A 184 -8.93 -13.66 -11.11
N GLY A 185 -9.15 -12.36 -11.28
CA GLY A 185 -8.50 -11.32 -10.48
C GLY A 185 -9.16 -9.96 -10.63
N TYR A 186 -8.63 -8.96 -9.94
CA TYR A 186 -9.13 -7.59 -10.00
C TYR A 186 -8.56 -6.82 -11.19
N ARG A 187 -9.40 -5.97 -11.78
CA ARG A 187 -9.04 -4.96 -12.78
C ARG A 187 -9.33 -3.58 -12.22
N VAL A 188 -8.41 -2.64 -12.43
CA VAL A 188 -8.55 -1.27 -11.97
C VAL A 188 -9.08 -0.38 -13.09
N TRP A 189 -10.00 0.52 -12.74
CA TRP A 189 -10.48 1.61 -13.57
C TRP A 189 -10.10 2.94 -12.92
N PRO A 190 -9.05 3.63 -13.42
CA PRO A 190 -8.69 4.95 -12.94
C PRO A 190 -9.75 5.98 -13.31
N SER A 191 -9.83 7.06 -12.54
CA SER A 191 -10.77 8.14 -12.80
C SER A 191 -10.26 9.48 -12.28
N GLU A 192 -10.58 10.53 -13.02
CA GLU A 192 -10.42 11.93 -12.61
C GLU A 192 -11.67 12.42 -11.85
N GLY A 193 -12.25 11.56 -11.02
CA GLY A 193 -13.56 11.78 -10.39
C GLY A 193 -13.57 12.92 -9.37
N SER A 194 -12.41 13.29 -8.82
CA SER A 194 -12.22 14.39 -7.88
C SER A 194 -12.40 15.77 -8.53
N HIS A 195 -12.30 15.87 -9.85
CA HIS A 195 -12.60 17.07 -10.63
C HIS A 195 -14.12 17.28 -10.82
N ALA A 196 -14.96 16.39 -10.30
CA ALA A 196 -16.39 16.63 -10.20
C ALA A 196 -16.68 17.76 -9.18
N THR A 197 -17.81 18.44 -9.36
CA THR A 197 -18.25 19.51 -8.46
C THR A 197 -18.37 19.03 -7.02
N PHE A 198 -17.81 19.79 -6.08
CA PHE A 198 -17.93 19.55 -4.66
C PHE A 198 -19.40 19.60 -4.22
N ALA A 199 -19.85 18.58 -3.49
CA ALA A 199 -21.21 18.48 -2.96
C ALA A 199 -21.23 18.76 -1.44
N PRO A 200 -21.32 20.03 -1.00
CA PRO A 200 -21.17 20.40 0.40
C PRO A 200 -22.33 19.92 1.28
N ARG A 201 -21.99 19.53 2.52
CA ARG A 201 -22.94 19.16 3.57
C ARG A 201 -22.94 20.17 4.70
N GLY A 202 -24.13 20.66 5.03
CA GLY A 202 -24.33 21.71 6.03
C GLY A 202 -23.94 23.10 5.54
N TRP A 203 -24.22 24.11 6.36
CA TRP A 203 -24.03 25.51 5.97
C TRP A 203 -22.54 25.89 5.85
N LYS A 204 -21.67 25.39 6.74
CA LYS A 204 -20.23 25.70 6.73
C LYS A 204 -19.57 25.25 5.43
N GLN A 205 -19.82 24.02 4.98
CA GLN A 205 -19.24 23.53 3.72
C GLN A 205 -19.80 24.27 2.50
N ARG A 206 -21.06 24.73 2.52
CA ARG A 206 -21.61 25.59 1.45
C ARG A 206 -20.94 26.95 1.41
N ALA A 207 -20.66 27.53 2.57
CA ALA A 207 -19.89 28.77 2.66
C ALA A 207 -18.44 28.58 2.20
N LEU A 208 -17.80 27.45 2.54
CA LEU A 208 -16.50 27.06 2.01
C LEU A 208 -16.53 26.92 0.48
N GLN A 209 -17.55 26.26 -0.07
CA GLN A 209 -17.71 26.13 -1.52
C GLN A 209 -17.74 27.51 -2.19
N ALA A 210 -18.58 28.42 -1.70
CA ALA A 210 -18.66 29.79 -2.21
C ALA A 210 -17.34 30.58 -2.03
N PHE A 211 -16.60 30.32 -0.95
CA PHE A 211 -15.28 30.90 -0.71
C PHE A 211 -14.28 30.45 -1.79
N VAL A 212 -14.20 29.14 -2.07
CA VAL A 212 -13.32 28.57 -3.09
C VAL A 212 -13.73 28.98 -4.50
N GLU A 213 -15.03 29.04 -4.81
CA GLU A 213 -15.54 29.51 -6.11
C GLU A 213 -15.17 30.95 -6.42
N ARG A 214 -15.09 31.83 -5.41
CA ARG A 214 -14.62 33.22 -5.60
C ARG A 214 -13.15 33.29 -5.98
N GLU A 215 -12.33 32.36 -5.48
CA GLU A 215 -10.90 32.28 -5.77
C GLU A 215 -10.64 31.64 -7.14
N LEU A 216 -11.26 30.50 -7.41
CA LEU A 216 -10.90 29.63 -8.55
C LEU A 216 -11.95 29.61 -9.67
N GLY A 217 -13.10 30.24 -9.49
CA GLY A 217 -14.23 30.22 -10.44
C GLY A 217 -15.07 28.94 -10.40
N ALA A 218 -14.59 27.89 -9.72
CA ALA A 218 -15.28 26.63 -9.50
C ALA A 218 -14.78 25.97 -8.20
N CYS A 219 -15.60 25.09 -7.63
CA CYS A 219 -15.21 24.26 -6.48
C CYS A 219 -15.43 22.78 -6.82
N GLU A 220 -14.36 22.14 -7.26
CA GLU A 220 -14.26 20.69 -7.45
C GLU A 220 -13.92 20.02 -6.11
N VAL A 221 -14.14 18.71 -6.00
CA VAL A 221 -13.85 17.97 -4.78
C VAL A 221 -12.37 18.10 -4.43
N GLU A 222 -11.48 18.01 -5.41
CA GLU A 222 -10.03 18.17 -5.22
C GLU A 222 -9.66 19.52 -4.57
N HIS A 223 -10.33 20.62 -4.93
CA HIS A 223 -10.02 21.95 -4.40
C HIS A 223 -10.15 22.06 -2.88
N VAL A 224 -10.87 21.13 -2.24
CA VAL A 224 -11.09 21.08 -0.78
C VAL A 224 -10.64 19.77 -0.14
N ALA A 225 -10.21 18.78 -0.93
CA ALA A 225 -9.88 17.43 -0.47
C ALA A 225 -8.45 16.98 -0.82
N CYS A 226 -7.53 17.94 -0.97
CA CYS A 226 -6.09 17.72 -1.10
C CYS A 226 -5.31 18.59 -0.10
N GLY A 227 -3.97 18.56 -0.14
CA GLY A 227 -3.11 19.39 0.72
C GLY A 227 -3.46 20.89 0.63
N SER A 228 -3.49 21.45 -0.58
CA SER A 228 -3.89 22.86 -0.77
C SER A 228 -5.36 23.13 -0.40
N GLY A 229 -6.22 22.10 -0.47
CA GLY A 229 -7.58 22.17 0.03
C GLY A 229 -7.67 22.35 1.54
N LEU A 230 -6.81 21.69 2.31
CA LEU A 230 -6.71 21.89 3.77
C LEU A 230 -6.29 23.33 4.10
N GLU A 231 -5.35 23.90 3.36
CA GLU A 231 -4.92 25.31 3.50
C GLU A 231 -6.06 26.29 3.21
N ARG A 232 -6.86 26.01 2.18
CA ARG A 232 -8.09 26.80 1.88
C ARG A 232 -9.12 26.69 2.98
N ILE A 233 -9.35 25.48 3.52
CA ILE A 233 -10.28 25.28 4.63
C ILE A 233 -9.84 26.09 5.85
N TYR A 234 -8.55 26.03 6.20
CA TYR A 234 -8.00 26.80 7.32
C TYR A 234 -8.18 28.31 7.10
N SER A 235 -7.82 28.80 5.90
CA SER A 235 -7.95 30.22 5.53
C SER A 235 -9.41 30.69 5.57
N PHE A 236 -10.35 29.86 5.09
CA PHE A 236 -11.78 30.11 5.18
C PHE A 236 -12.23 30.22 6.64
N LEU A 237 -11.84 29.28 7.49
CA LEU A 237 -12.24 29.27 8.91
C LEU A 237 -11.65 30.43 9.71
N ALA A 238 -10.55 31.03 9.26
CA ALA A 238 -9.95 32.22 9.86
C ALA A 238 -10.71 33.54 9.54
N THR A 239 -11.72 33.49 8.66
CA THR A 239 -12.59 34.65 8.37
C THR A 239 -13.66 34.88 9.45
N ASP A 240 -14.27 36.07 9.48
CA ASP A 240 -15.10 36.57 10.61
C ASP A 240 -16.33 35.71 11.00
N GLU A 241 -16.89 34.96 10.06
CA GLU A 241 -18.21 34.31 10.19
C GLU A 241 -18.20 32.78 10.44
N PRO A 242 -17.29 31.97 9.85
CA PRO A 242 -17.46 30.51 9.88
C PRO A 242 -17.16 29.84 11.22
N SER A 243 -16.25 30.42 12.03
CA SER A 243 -15.73 29.78 13.25
C SER A 243 -16.20 30.42 14.57
N ASN A 244 -16.98 31.52 14.51
CA ASN A 244 -17.32 32.36 15.67
C ASN A 244 -16.06 32.82 16.46
N ARG A 245 -14.95 33.08 15.75
CA ARG A 245 -13.69 33.58 16.31
C ARG A 245 -13.37 34.95 15.73
N PRO A 246 -12.64 35.81 16.46
CA PRO A 246 -12.09 37.02 15.87
C PRO A 246 -11.24 36.66 14.66
N LYS A 247 -11.32 37.47 13.59
CA LYS A 247 -10.45 37.33 12.43
C LYS A 247 -9.00 37.19 12.87
N ILE A 248 -8.37 36.10 12.43
CA ILE A 248 -6.94 35.89 12.64
C ILE A 248 -6.21 36.60 11.51
N ASP A 249 -5.15 37.33 11.85
CA ASP A 249 -4.26 37.89 10.84
C ASP A 249 -3.52 36.75 10.13
N LEU A 250 -3.91 36.50 8.87
CA LEU A 250 -3.31 35.49 7.99
C LEU A 250 -1.99 35.96 7.36
N SER A 251 -1.33 36.99 7.92
CA SER A 251 0.00 37.42 7.47
C SER A 251 1.03 36.29 7.50
N VAL A 252 0.77 35.23 8.26
CA VAL A 252 1.45 33.93 8.19
C VAL A 252 0.54 32.91 7.49
N CYS A 253 0.76 32.65 6.20
CA CYS A 253 0.16 31.49 5.53
C CYS A 253 0.78 30.21 6.11
N LEU A 254 -0.05 29.37 6.75
CA LEU A 254 0.36 28.03 7.18
C LEU A 254 0.17 27.06 6.01
N ASP A 255 1.17 26.20 5.79
CA ASP A 255 1.06 25.09 4.86
C ASP A 255 0.31 23.90 5.49
N ALA A 256 -0.13 22.95 4.66
CA ALA A 256 -0.85 21.77 5.13
C ALA A 256 -0.10 20.95 6.21
N PRO A 257 1.24 20.74 6.13
CA PRO A 257 2.01 20.14 7.23
C PRO A 257 1.91 20.88 8.56
N MET A 258 2.04 22.22 8.57
CA MET A 258 1.93 23.02 9.79
C MET A 258 0.52 22.96 10.39
N ILE A 259 -0.52 23.04 9.55
CA ILE A 259 -1.93 22.90 9.99
C ILE A 259 -2.13 21.50 10.60
N THR A 260 -1.67 20.46 9.92
CA THR A 260 -1.77 19.07 10.41
C THR A 260 -1.11 18.92 11.78
N ARG A 261 0.11 19.46 11.94
CA ARG A 261 0.82 19.43 13.22
C ARG A 261 0.08 20.17 14.32
N GLY A 262 -0.40 21.38 14.07
CA GLY A 262 -1.16 22.17 15.05
C GLY A 262 -2.44 21.45 15.51
N ALA A 263 -3.10 20.74 14.60
CA ALA A 263 -4.29 19.94 14.90
C ALA A 263 -3.99 18.69 15.74
N LEU A 264 -2.90 17.97 15.43
CA LEU A 264 -2.49 16.75 16.12
C LEU A 264 -1.90 17.04 17.50
N ASP A 265 -1.06 18.08 17.61
CA ASP A 265 -0.46 18.51 18.88
C ASP A 265 -1.51 19.18 19.80
N GLY A 266 -2.70 19.51 19.28
CA GLY A 266 -3.75 20.21 20.00
C GLY A 266 -3.42 21.67 20.33
N THR A 267 -2.36 22.22 19.72
CA THR A 267 -1.86 23.57 19.97
C THR A 267 -2.64 24.64 19.20
N ASP A 268 -3.31 24.25 18.12
CA ASP A 268 -4.14 25.14 17.31
C ASP A 268 -5.55 24.56 17.13
N THR A 269 -6.51 25.20 17.79
CA THR A 269 -7.93 24.81 17.75
C THR A 269 -8.59 25.13 16.41
N LEU A 270 -8.06 26.08 15.62
CA LEU A 270 -8.57 26.37 14.28
C LEU A 270 -8.06 25.30 13.30
N ALA A 271 -6.79 24.93 13.42
CA ALA A 271 -6.22 23.81 12.67
C ALA A 271 -6.96 22.50 12.98
N GLY A 272 -7.30 22.27 14.24
CA GLY A 272 -8.15 21.14 14.65
C GLY A 272 -9.51 21.12 13.93
N GLU A 273 -10.19 22.27 13.85
CA GLU A 273 -11.47 22.40 13.12
C GLU A 273 -11.31 22.22 11.61
N ALA A 274 -10.21 22.75 11.03
CA ALA A 274 -9.89 22.60 9.62
C ALA A 274 -9.68 21.13 9.24
N VAL A 275 -8.87 20.40 10.01
CA VAL A 275 -8.63 18.96 9.81
C VAL A 275 -9.93 18.16 9.99
N ASP A 276 -10.75 18.49 10.99
CA ASP A 276 -12.02 17.78 11.19
C ASP A 276 -12.98 17.99 10.01
N MET A 277 -13.04 19.21 9.45
CA MET A 277 -13.85 19.51 8.26
C MET A 277 -13.29 18.82 7.01
N PHE A 278 -11.98 18.82 6.84
CA PHE A 278 -11.28 18.12 5.75
C PHE A 278 -11.59 16.61 5.77
N LEU A 279 -11.46 15.97 6.93
CA LEU A 279 -11.79 14.55 7.12
C LEU A 279 -13.27 14.25 6.89
N ALA A 280 -14.18 15.16 7.26
CA ALA A 280 -15.60 15.05 6.95
C ALA A 280 -15.89 15.10 5.44
N ILE A 281 -15.18 15.97 4.69
CA ILE A 281 -15.28 16.07 3.23
C ILE A 281 -14.77 14.78 2.57
N ILE A 282 -13.62 14.26 3.00
CA ILE A 282 -13.09 12.98 2.50
C ILE A 282 -14.05 11.84 2.80
N GLY A 283 -14.59 11.77 4.03
CA GLY A 283 -15.58 10.78 4.41
C GLY A 283 -16.82 10.83 3.52
N ALA A 284 -17.33 12.02 3.23
CA ALA A 284 -18.48 12.19 2.34
C ALA A 284 -18.18 11.68 0.91
N GLU A 285 -17.01 12.01 0.35
CA GLU A 285 -16.60 11.54 -0.97
C GLU A 285 -16.38 10.03 -1.00
N ALA A 286 -15.75 9.46 0.03
CA ALA A 286 -15.61 8.01 0.20
C ALA A 286 -16.97 7.30 0.19
N GLY A 287 -17.98 7.89 0.86
CA GLY A 287 -19.35 7.37 0.85
C GLY A 287 -19.99 7.42 -0.54
N TYR A 288 -19.75 8.50 -1.31
CA TYR A 288 -20.21 8.60 -2.68
C TYR A 288 -19.53 7.59 -3.60
N MET A 289 -18.22 7.38 -3.46
CA MET A 289 -17.50 6.33 -4.18
C MET A 289 -18.02 4.94 -3.84
N GLY A 290 -18.28 4.68 -2.55
CA GLY A 290 -18.90 3.44 -2.10
C GLY A 290 -20.23 3.16 -2.79
N LEU A 291 -21.09 4.18 -2.91
CA LEU A 291 -22.37 4.06 -3.62
C LEU A 291 -22.21 3.91 -5.14
N ARG A 292 -21.29 4.68 -5.76
CA ARG A 292 -21.06 4.65 -7.21
C ARG A 292 -20.54 3.29 -7.68
N ALA A 293 -19.63 2.69 -6.90
CA ALA A 293 -19.02 1.40 -7.23
C ALA A 293 -19.76 0.20 -6.63
N LEU A 294 -20.74 0.43 -5.74
CA LEU A 294 -21.30 -0.59 -4.85
C LEU A 294 -20.18 -1.40 -4.18
N ALA A 295 -19.26 -0.67 -3.52
CA ALA A 295 -17.95 -1.13 -3.10
C ALA A 295 -17.99 -2.15 -1.93
N THR A 296 -18.71 -3.25 -2.10
CA THR A 296 -18.91 -4.29 -1.08
C THR A 296 -17.63 -5.02 -0.69
N GLY A 297 -16.57 -4.91 -1.49
CA GLY A 297 -15.21 -5.35 -1.15
C GLY A 297 -14.40 -4.30 -0.38
N GLY A 298 -14.93 -3.09 -0.18
CA GLY A 298 -14.36 -2.04 0.65
C GLY A 298 -14.08 -0.72 -0.09
N VAL A 299 -14.12 0.38 0.67
CA VAL A 299 -13.57 1.68 0.30
C VAL A 299 -12.27 1.90 1.04
N TYR A 300 -11.20 2.21 0.31
CA TYR A 300 -9.84 2.30 0.85
C TYR A 300 -9.33 3.74 0.71
N LEU A 301 -8.99 4.34 1.86
CA LEU A 301 -8.34 5.63 1.95
C LEU A 301 -6.82 5.42 1.86
N CYS A 302 -6.24 5.81 0.74
CA CYS A 302 -4.80 5.77 0.46
C CYS A 302 -4.22 7.19 0.49
N GLY A 303 -3.07 7.40 -0.12
CA GLY A 303 -2.46 8.72 -0.33
C GLY A 303 -1.66 9.21 0.88
N GLY A 304 -0.65 10.02 0.64
CA GLY A 304 0.36 10.40 1.65
C GLY A 304 -0.14 11.31 2.79
N ILE A 305 -1.38 11.81 2.74
CA ILE A 305 -1.98 12.59 3.85
C ILE A 305 -2.70 11.66 4.85
N THR A 306 -3.34 10.59 4.38
CA THR A 306 -4.10 9.64 5.22
C THR A 306 -3.29 9.07 6.40
N PRO A 307 -2.09 8.49 6.21
CA PRO A 307 -1.32 7.92 7.32
C PRO A 307 -0.87 8.99 8.32
N LYS A 308 -0.59 10.21 7.86
CA LYS A 308 -0.22 11.34 8.73
C LYS A 308 -1.36 11.78 9.64
N LEU A 309 -2.61 11.57 9.23
CA LEU A 309 -3.81 11.91 9.99
C LEU A 309 -4.40 10.71 10.74
N ILE A 310 -3.75 9.54 10.75
CA ILE A 310 -4.36 8.31 11.25
C ILE A 310 -4.80 8.40 12.72
N THR A 311 -4.01 9.05 13.57
CA THR A 311 -4.36 9.29 14.98
C THR A 311 -5.64 10.11 15.08
N ARG A 312 -5.75 11.20 14.31
CA ARG A 312 -6.96 12.03 14.28
C ARG A 312 -8.16 11.29 13.71
N ILE A 313 -7.97 10.46 12.69
CA ILE A 313 -9.01 9.61 12.09
C ILE A 313 -9.56 8.61 13.12
N LYS A 314 -8.69 8.01 13.95
CA LYS A 314 -9.08 7.11 15.04
C LYS A 314 -9.81 7.84 16.16
N ASP A 315 -9.31 9.01 16.56
CA ASP A 315 -9.86 9.79 17.67
C ASP A 315 -11.18 10.48 17.35
N ARG A 316 -11.39 10.87 16.09
CA ARG A 316 -12.55 11.68 15.67
C ARG A 316 -13.45 10.90 14.74
N ARG A 317 -14.76 11.03 14.99
CA ARG A 317 -15.81 10.36 14.22
C ARG A 317 -16.21 11.10 12.93
N CYS A 318 -15.68 12.29 12.67
CA CYS A 318 -16.13 13.15 11.58
C CYS A 318 -16.03 12.49 10.20
N LEU A 319 -14.97 11.72 9.94
CA LEU A 319 -14.80 10.98 8.68
C LEU A 319 -15.83 9.86 8.56
N VAL A 320 -15.90 8.98 9.55
CA VAL A 320 -16.79 7.80 9.54
C VAL A 320 -18.26 8.22 9.53
N ASP A 321 -18.64 9.22 10.33
CA ASP A 321 -20.02 9.72 10.36
C ASP A 321 -20.41 10.36 9.03
N SER A 322 -19.48 11.08 8.37
CA SER A 322 -19.71 11.65 7.04
C SER A 322 -19.78 10.56 5.96
N PHE A 323 -18.96 9.52 6.06
CA PHE A 323 -19.06 8.34 5.20
C PHE A 323 -20.44 7.71 5.30
N LEU A 324 -20.87 7.38 6.52
CA LEU A 324 -22.14 6.69 6.77
C LEU A 324 -23.38 7.50 6.36
N HIS A 325 -23.30 8.84 6.43
CA HIS A 325 -24.36 9.78 6.04
C HIS A 325 -25.75 9.34 6.54
N LYS A 326 -25.94 9.32 7.86
CA LYS A 326 -27.12 8.74 8.53
C LYS A 326 -28.47 9.32 8.06
N GLU A 327 -28.47 10.56 7.59
CA GLU A 327 -29.64 11.27 7.07
C GLU A 327 -30.05 10.79 5.67
N SER A 328 -29.16 10.08 4.96
CA SER A 328 -29.44 9.54 3.64
C SER A 328 -30.37 8.33 3.70
N ARG A 329 -31.31 8.26 2.76
CA ARG A 329 -32.12 7.04 2.54
C ARG A 329 -31.29 5.79 2.23
N PHE A 330 -30.06 5.98 1.73
CA PHE A 330 -29.11 4.91 1.41
C PHE A 330 -28.12 4.61 2.55
N HIS A 331 -28.30 5.22 3.74
CA HIS A 331 -27.44 4.99 4.90
C HIS A 331 -27.18 3.50 5.16
N ARG A 332 -28.23 2.65 5.13
CA ARG A 332 -28.09 1.20 5.35
C ARG A 332 -27.14 0.55 4.34
N MET A 333 -27.24 0.93 3.07
CA MET A 333 -26.35 0.39 2.02
C MET A 333 -24.90 0.81 2.25
N VAL A 334 -24.66 2.06 2.65
CA VAL A 334 -23.30 2.54 2.94
C VAL A 334 -22.76 1.93 4.23
N ALA A 335 -23.62 1.70 5.23
CA ALA A 335 -23.26 1.03 6.47
C ALA A 335 -22.84 -0.43 6.25
N ASP A 336 -23.26 -1.07 5.16
CA ASP A 336 -22.82 -2.43 4.76
C ASP A 336 -21.55 -2.42 3.89
N ILE A 337 -20.93 -1.25 3.67
CA ILE A 337 -19.69 -1.12 2.91
C ILE A 337 -18.52 -0.96 3.90
N PRO A 338 -17.48 -1.81 3.82
CA PRO A 338 -16.27 -1.63 4.63
C PRO A 338 -15.53 -0.35 4.25
N LEU A 339 -14.92 0.27 5.23
CA LEU A 339 -14.09 1.47 5.09
C LEU A 339 -12.76 1.22 5.79
N TYR A 340 -11.69 1.40 5.04
CA TYR A 340 -10.32 1.18 5.51
C TYR A 340 -9.48 2.43 5.30
N ALA A 341 -8.54 2.68 6.20
CA ALA A 341 -7.41 3.56 5.95
C ALA A 341 -6.16 2.71 5.78
N VAL A 342 -5.40 2.97 4.70
CA VAL A 342 -4.13 2.31 4.46
C VAL A 342 -3.02 3.12 5.14
N VAL A 343 -2.27 2.48 6.03
CA VAL A 343 -1.22 3.15 6.83
C VAL A 343 0.18 3.03 6.24
N ASP A 344 0.36 2.15 5.27
CA ASP A 344 1.61 2.08 4.52
C ASP A 344 1.70 3.25 3.52
N ASN A 345 2.86 3.90 3.45
CA ASN A 345 3.11 4.98 2.49
C ASN A 345 3.42 4.43 1.08
N GLU A 346 3.62 3.12 0.93
CA GLU A 346 4.06 2.45 -0.31
C GLU A 346 3.02 1.46 -0.85
N VAL A 347 1.73 1.69 -0.59
CA VAL A 347 0.61 0.80 -1.01
C VAL A 347 0.66 0.44 -2.50
N GLY A 348 1.10 1.37 -3.36
CA GLY A 348 1.28 1.12 -4.80
C GLY A 348 2.27 0.01 -5.15
N LEU A 349 3.06 -0.47 -4.18
CA LEU A 349 4.21 -1.35 -4.37
C LEU A 349 4.10 -2.70 -3.60
N LEU A 350 3.12 -2.86 -2.69
CA LEU A 350 3.15 -3.91 -1.66
C LEU A 350 2.31 -5.15 -1.95
N GLY A 351 2.49 -5.71 -3.15
CA GLY A 351 1.87 -6.98 -3.50
C GLY A 351 2.40 -8.21 -2.75
N VAL A 352 1.92 -8.47 -1.53
CA VAL A 352 1.82 -9.76 -0.80
C VAL A 352 3.01 -10.25 0.08
N ARG A 353 2.76 -10.65 1.36
CA ARG A 353 3.81 -10.98 2.38
C ARG A 353 3.57 -12.13 3.41
N GLU A 354 2.60 -13.04 3.29
CA GLU A 354 2.33 -14.07 4.34
C GLU A 354 2.13 -15.51 3.84
N ILE A 355 2.29 -16.51 4.73
CA ILE A 355 2.00 -17.94 4.53
C ILE A 355 1.17 -18.52 5.68
N SER A 356 0.43 -19.60 5.42
CA SER A 356 -0.28 -20.38 6.43
C SER A 356 0.63 -21.44 7.04
N VAL A 357 0.73 -21.49 8.37
CA VAL A 357 1.47 -22.54 9.11
C VAL A 357 0.53 -23.22 10.09
N THR A 358 0.50 -24.54 10.10
CA THR A 358 -0.30 -25.32 11.03
C THR A 358 0.57 -26.00 12.06
N PHE A 359 0.39 -25.63 13.34
CA PHE A 359 1.07 -26.24 14.47
C PHE A 359 0.16 -27.29 15.10
N TYR A 360 0.65 -28.53 15.20
CA TYR A 360 -0.01 -29.59 15.95
C TYR A 360 0.79 -29.91 17.23
N ASP A 361 0.16 -29.72 18.38
CA ASP A 361 0.75 -29.96 19.69
C ASP A 361 0.43 -31.39 20.18
N GLU A 362 1.46 -32.21 20.39
CA GLU A 362 1.29 -33.57 20.90
C GLU A 362 0.91 -33.67 22.38
N LYS A 363 1.28 -32.69 23.21
CA LYS A 363 0.94 -32.64 24.64
C LYS A 363 -0.56 -32.46 24.79
N ASP A 364 -1.10 -31.53 24.02
CA ASP A 364 -2.47 -31.03 24.18
C ASP A 364 -3.44 -31.67 23.19
N LYS A 365 -2.92 -32.43 22.20
CA LYS A 365 -3.69 -33.03 21.09
C LYS A 365 -4.49 -31.96 20.33
N SER A 366 -3.95 -30.75 20.22
CA SER A 366 -4.60 -29.59 19.61
C SER A 366 -3.87 -29.13 18.35
N GLU A 367 -4.60 -28.49 17.45
CA GLU A 367 -4.06 -27.95 16.21
C GLU A 367 -4.44 -26.48 16.07
N LYS A 368 -3.50 -25.64 15.64
CA LYS A 368 -3.72 -24.22 15.39
C LYS A 368 -3.04 -23.81 14.10
N THR A 369 -3.84 -23.30 13.16
CA THR A 369 -3.33 -22.67 11.93
C THR A 369 -3.16 -21.17 12.17
N VAL A 370 -1.98 -20.66 11.88
CA VAL A 370 -1.59 -19.27 12.10
C VAL A 370 -1.01 -18.68 10.82
N ARG A 371 -0.94 -17.34 10.76
CA ARG A 371 -0.26 -16.63 9.68
C ARG A 371 1.17 -16.32 10.11
N ALA A 372 2.14 -16.74 9.30
CA ALA A 372 3.54 -16.40 9.46
C ALA A 372 3.94 -15.40 8.38
N VAL A 373 4.57 -14.30 8.79
CA VAL A 373 5.10 -13.30 7.86
C VAL A 373 6.31 -13.89 7.13
N LEU A 374 6.43 -13.68 5.83
CA LEU A 374 7.60 -14.15 5.08
C LEU A 374 8.89 -13.58 5.69
N GLY A 375 9.87 -14.46 5.97
CA GLY A 375 11.12 -14.12 6.64
C GLY A 375 11.11 -14.27 8.17
N GLN A 376 9.94 -14.46 8.78
CA GLN A 376 9.80 -14.82 10.19
C GLN A 376 10.15 -16.30 10.40
N SER A 377 10.80 -16.66 11.49
CA SER A 377 10.97 -18.07 11.85
C SER A 377 9.66 -18.70 12.34
N LEU A 378 9.51 -20.02 12.25
CA LEU A 378 8.33 -20.70 12.79
C LEU A 378 8.21 -20.54 14.32
N MET A 379 9.34 -20.38 15.03
CA MET A 379 9.35 -20.06 16.45
C MET A 379 8.71 -18.70 16.74
N GLU A 380 9.17 -17.66 16.04
CA GLU A 380 8.59 -16.31 16.17
C GLU A 380 7.11 -16.30 15.76
N ALA A 381 6.74 -17.05 14.71
CA ALA A 381 5.35 -17.16 14.26
C ALA A 381 4.46 -17.87 15.29
N ALA A 382 4.99 -18.90 15.98
CA ALA A 382 4.32 -19.57 17.07
C ALA A 382 4.10 -18.62 18.27
N HIS A 383 5.14 -17.90 18.69
CA HIS A 383 5.06 -16.95 19.80
C HIS A 383 4.09 -15.80 19.53
N ALA A 384 4.16 -15.21 18.32
CA ALA A 384 3.27 -14.11 17.93
C ALA A 384 1.79 -14.51 17.87
N ASN A 385 1.49 -15.81 17.78
CA ASN A 385 0.15 -16.34 17.63
C ASN A 385 -0.25 -17.25 18.81
N ASP A 386 0.34 -17.10 20.00
CA ASP A 386 0.01 -17.88 21.20
C ASP A 386 -0.03 -19.42 20.96
N VAL A 387 1.02 -19.95 20.32
CA VAL A 387 1.29 -21.40 20.23
C VAL A 387 2.40 -21.74 21.23
N ASP A 388 2.21 -22.79 22.03
CA ASP A 388 3.15 -23.21 23.09
C ASP A 388 4.39 -23.92 22.53
N LEU A 389 5.24 -23.14 21.84
CA LEU A 389 6.55 -23.57 21.36
C LEU A 389 7.63 -22.87 22.18
N GLU A 390 8.44 -23.61 22.94
CA GLU A 390 9.24 -23.03 24.04
C GLU A 390 10.31 -22.02 23.57
N GLY A 391 11.29 -22.44 22.76
CA GLY A 391 12.30 -21.52 22.20
C GLY A 391 13.14 -20.76 23.24
N ALA A 392 13.72 -21.46 24.21
CA ALA A 392 14.36 -20.89 25.41
C ALA A 392 15.57 -19.97 25.16
N CYS A 393 16.22 -20.09 24.00
CA CYS A 393 17.33 -19.22 23.59
C CYS A 393 16.92 -18.06 22.66
N GLU A 394 15.61 -17.87 22.44
CA GLU A 394 15.06 -16.82 21.58
C GLU A 394 15.64 -16.83 20.16
N GLY A 395 15.89 -18.04 19.63
CA GLY A 395 16.36 -18.21 18.26
C GLY A 395 17.87 -18.07 18.06
N SER A 396 18.65 -17.90 19.13
CA SER A 396 20.13 -17.79 19.09
C SER A 396 20.89 -19.09 18.78
N LEU A 397 20.19 -20.14 18.31
CA LEU A 397 20.74 -21.47 18.02
C LEU A 397 21.52 -22.11 19.19
N ALA A 398 21.11 -21.82 20.44
CA ALA A 398 21.81 -22.27 21.64
C ALA A 398 21.02 -23.31 22.47
N CYS A 399 19.87 -23.77 21.98
CA CYS A 399 19.05 -24.80 22.62
C CYS A 399 18.22 -25.57 21.58
N SER A 400 17.61 -26.69 21.98
CA SER A 400 16.74 -27.52 21.14
C SER A 400 15.24 -27.45 21.50
N THR A 401 14.82 -26.48 22.32
CA THR A 401 13.45 -26.44 22.85
C THR A 401 12.41 -25.90 21.87
N CYS A 402 12.81 -25.30 20.75
CA CYS A 402 11.93 -24.96 19.62
C CYS A 402 11.82 -26.08 18.57
N HIS A 403 12.23 -27.31 18.89
CA HIS A 403 12.19 -28.45 17.98
C HIS A 403 10.78 -28.69 17.43
N VAL A 404 10.69 -28.83 16.12
CA VAL A 404 9.48 -29.16 15.37
C VAL A 404 9.77 -30.29 14.39
N VAL A 405 8.74 -31.08 14.07
CA VAL A 405 8.80 -32.11 13.04
C VAL A 405 7.93 -31.70 11.86
N VAL A 406 8.52 -31.57 10.68
CA VAL A 406 7.76 -31.29 9.45
C VAL A 406 7.05 -32.57 9.02
N GLU A 407 5.71 -32.52 8.89
CA GLU A 407 4.92 -33.72 8.58
C GLU A 407 4.90 -34.07 7.09
N ASP A 408 5.06 -33.07 6.22
CA ASP A 408 5.10 -33.24 4.77
C ASP A 408 6.57 -33.35 4.30
N ALA A 409 6.92 -34.51 3.75
CA ALA A 409 8.27 -34.78 3.28
C ALA A 409 8.66 -33.93 2.07
N ASP A 410 7.71 -33.56 1.20
CA ASP A 410 7.99 -32.71 0.05
C ASP A 410 8.30 -31.28 0.50
N LEU A 411 7.58 -30.77 1.50
CA LEU A 411 7.87 -29.46 2.10
C LEU A 411 9.18 -29.45 2.90
N TYR A 412 9.51 -30.55 3.58
CA TYR A 412 10.80 -30.70 4.26
C TYR A 412 11.97 -30.61 3.28
N ASN A 413 11.88 -31.30 2.14
CA ASN A 413 12.92 -31.30 1.11
C ASN A 413 13.12 -29.92 0.43
N MET A 414 12.21 -28.97 0.63
CA MET A 414 12.36 -27.59 0.15
C MET A 414 13.14 -26.71 1.13
N LEU A 415 13.35 -27.16 2.37
CA LEU A 415 14.13 -26.43 3.36
C LEU A 415 15.63 -26.53 3.05
N PRO A 416 16.44 -25.51 3.37
CA PRO A 416 17.89 -25.64 3.32
C PRO A 416 18.35 -26.73 4.28
N GLU A 417 19.41 -27.45 3.92
CA GLU A 417 20.02 -28.46 4.80
C GLU A 417 20.37 -27.86 6.17
N PRO A 418 20.12 -28.58 7.28
CA PRO A 418 20.50 -28.12 8.60
C PRO A 418 22.01 -27.85 8.69
N THR A 419 22.39 -26.75 9.33
CA THR A 419 23.81 -26.47 9.60
C THR A 419 24.38 -27.45 10.63
N ASP A 420 25.71 -27.58 10.70
CA ASP A 420 26.36 -28.41 11.71
C ASP A 420 25.93 -28.00 13.14
N ASP A 421 25.85 -26.70 13.41
CA ASP A 421 25.38 -26.15 14.69
C ASP A 421 23.91 -26.52 14.98
N GLU A 422 23.03 -26.54 13.96
CA GLU A 422 21.65 -26.99 14.11
C GLU A 422 21.58 -28.50 14.41
N ASN A 423 22.38 -29.31 13.71
CA ASN A 423 22.45 -30.76 13.92
C ASN A 423 22.95 -31.10 15.34
N ASP A 424 23.99 -30.42 15.82
CA ASP A 424 24.51 -30.58 17.19
C ASP A 424 23.43 -30.32 18.25
N MET A 425 22.54 -29.36 18.00
CA MET A 425 21.41 -29.07 18.88
C MET A 425 20.27 -30.07 18.72
N LEU A 426 19.96 -30.51 17.49
CA LEU A 426 18.93 -31.52 17.21
C LEU A 426 19.26 -32.87 17.86
N ASP A 427 20.53 -33.24 17.98
CA ASP A 427 20.98 -34.45 18.71
C ASP A 427 20.55 -34.45 20.19
N LEU A 428 20.31 -33.27 20.77
CA LEU A 428 19.83 -33.09 22.13
C LEU A 428 18.29 -33.06 22.23
N ALA A 429 17.58 -32.99 21.11
CA ALA A 429 16.13 -32.84 21.05
C ALA A 429 15.38 -34.12 21.45
N TYR A 430 14.17 -33.96 22.00
CA TYR A 430 13.31 -35.09 22.35
C TYR A 430 12.46 -35.50 21.15
N GLY A 431 12.41 -36.80 20.84
CA GLY A 431 11.57 -37.30 19.76
C GLY A 431 12.08 -36.95 18.35
N LEU A 432 13.41 -36.89 18.18
CA LEU A 432 14.08 -36.63 16.91
C LEU A 432 13.64 -37.60 15.80
N THR A 433 13.41 -37.08 14.60
CA THR A 433 13.01 -37.78 13.38
C THR A 433 13.83 -37.29 12.18
N GLU A 434 13.75 -37.98 11.03
CA GLU A 434 14.43 -37.56 9.79
C GLU A 434 13.97 -36.19 9.26
N THR A 435 12.75 -35.75 9.59
CA THR A 435 12.19 -34.45 9.18
C THR A 435 12.19 -33.41 10.30
N SER A 436 13.05 -33.60 11.30
CA SER A 436 13.16 -32.70 12.45
C SER A 436 13.98 -31.46 12.13
N ARG A 437 13.51 -30.31 12.61
CA ARG A 437 14.19 -29.01 12.50
C ARG A 437 14.04 -28.21 13.77
N LEU A 438 14.90 -27.21 13.96
CA LEU A 438 14.66 -26.19 14.98
C LEU A 438 13.73 -25.12 14.41
N GLY A 439 12.62 -24.84 15.10
CA GLY A 439 11.61 -23.88 14.64
C GLY A 439 12.17 -22.47 14.42
N CYS A 440 13.29 -22.10 15.06
CA CYS A 440 13.99 -20.84 14.80
C CYS A 440 14.81 -20.84 13.50
N GLN A 441 15.15 -22.01 12.96
CA GLN A 441 15.90 -22.16 11.71
C GLN A 441 14.98 -22.44 10.51
N VAL A 442 13.73 -22.82 10.75
CA VAL A 442 12.71 -22.90 9.70
C VAL A 442 12.14 -21.51 9.47
N ILE A 443 12.62 -20.86 8.41
CA ILE A 443 12.18 -19.52 8.02
C ILE A 443 10.94 -19.64 7.12
N ALA A 444 9.87 -18.93 7.49
CA ALA A 444 8.65 -18.85 6.72
C ALA A 444 8.95 -18.31 5.32
N ALA A 445 8.84 -19.22 4.35
CA ALA A 445 8.97 -18.96 2.93
C ALA A 445 7.73 -19.56 2.25
N LYS A 446 7.19 -18.94 1.20
CA LYS A 446 5.96 -19.44 0.56
C LYS A 446 6.05 -20.84 -0.08
N GLU A 447 7.24 -21.40 -0.29
CA GLU A 447 7.33 -22.82 -0.67
C GLU A 447 6.72 -23.70 0.43
N LEU A 448 6.70 -23.17 1.65
CA LEU A 448 6.15 -23.76 2.86
C LEU A 448 4.72 -23.27 3.15
N ASP A 449 4.01 -22.65 2.21
CA ASP A 449 2.62 -22.23 2.44
C ASP A 449 1.70 -23.44 2.62
N GLY A 450 1.03 -23.49 3.77
CA GLY A 450 0.29 -24.65 4.23
C GLY A 450 1.14 -25.67 5.00
N ILE A 451 2.41 -25.36 5.32
CA ILE A 451 3.28 -26.27 6.07
C ILE A 451 2.65 -26.65 7.40
N ARG A 452 2.68 -27.94 7.68
CA ARG A 452 2.21 -28.53 8.92
C ARG A 452 3.40 -29.05 9.71
N VAL A 453 3.55 -28.54 10.92
CA VAL A 453 4.61 -28.90 11.84
C VAL A 453 4.04 -29.43 13.14
N ARG A 454 4.67 -30.49 13.65
CA ARG A 454 4.30 -31.14 14.90
C ARG A 454 5.30 -30.76 15.99
N ILE A 455 4.78 -30.32 17.13
CA ILE A 455 5.53 -30.01 18.34
C ILE A 455 5.59 -31.31 19.18
N PRO A 456 6.78 -31.86 19.47
CA PRO A 456 6.91 -33.10 20.24
C PRO A 456 6.32 -32.98 21.66
N GLY A 457 5.83 -34.10 22.19
CA GLY A 457 5.18 -34.16 23.51
C GLY A 457 6.05 -33.79 24.73
N ALA A 458 7.35 -33.54 24.54
CA ALA A 458 8.25 -33.03 25.58
C ALA A 458 9.42 -32.26 24.93
N THR A 459 10.01 -31.33 25.68
CA THR A 459 11.25 -30.64 25.32
C THR A 459 12.34 -31.00 26.32
N ARG A 460 13.61 -30.98 25.89
CA ARG A 460 14.75 -31.27 26.77
C ARG A 460 15.50 -29.99 27.08
N ASN A 461 15.10 -29.31 28.15
CA ASN A 461 15.76 -28.09 28.60
C ASN A 461 16.83 -28.43 29.66
N PHE A 462 18.11 -28.15 29.38
CA PHE A 462 19.20 -28.35 30.34
C PHE A 462 19.27 -27.24 31.41
N ALA A 463 18.53 -26.14 31.24
CA ALA A 463 18.40 -25.09 32.22
C ALA A 463 17.16 -25.30 33.11
N VAL A 464 17.37 -26.03 34.21
CA VAL A 464 16.58 -26.01 35.46
C VAL A 464 15.10 -26.42 35.36
N ASP A 465 14.77 -27.53 36.03
CA ASP A 465 13.41 -27.93 36.40
C ASP A 465 12.55 -26.72 36.83
N GLY A 466 11.52 -26.40 36.04
CA GLY A 466 10.34 -25.65 36.49
C GLY A 466 10.28 -24.15 36.21
N HIS A 467 11.12 -23.56 35.36
CA HIS A 467 10.97 -22.15 34.95
C HIS A 467 10.54 -22.01 33.49
N VAL A 468 9.32 -21.52 33.27
CA VAL A 468 8.82 -21.10 31.95
C VAL A 468 9.06 -19.58 31.82
N PRO A 469 10.00 -19.12 30.99
CA PRO A 469 10.19 -17.70 30.74
C PRO A 469 8.95 -17.14 30.00
N LYS A 470 8.48 -15.97 30.43
CA LYS A 470 7.39 -15.26 29.72
C LYS A 470 8.01 -14.38 28.62
N PRO A 471 7.46 -14.41 27.39
CA PRO A 471 7.88 -13.51 26.33
C PRO A 471 7.67 -12.05 26.76
N HIS A 472 8.60 -11.18 26.36
CA HIS A 472 8.63 -9.77 26.73
C HIS A 472 7.76 -8.93 25.80
#